data_AF-A0A350M6Q9-F1
#
_entry.id   AF-A0A350M6Q9-F1
#
_cell.length_a   1.000
_cell.length_b   1.000
_cell.length_c   1.000
_cell.angle_alpha   90.00
_cell.angle_beta   90.00
_cell.angle_gamma   90.00
#
_symmetry.space_group_name_H-M   'P 1'
#
loop_
_entity.id
_entity.type
_entity.pdbx_description
1 polymer ?
#
loop_
_entity_poly.entity_id
_entity_poly.type
_entity_poly.pdbx_seq_one_letter_code
_entity_poly.pdbx_strand_id
1 'polypeptide(L)'
;MKKSTTIFAVLLFTIIAVVLLDGCSPSVTKDDAEKEIISFWLDRHIRLSEKTMGDPVSYSQTRGEPWLDKPEEAMLIIYFPPNVSSKKVWDQLKTDEPIKVWWYYDHKLVEAADSNKAIQKYKEQFSSGSRKWLRYEFGILSLSANNRKATIYERSSFSRDLENSKLYEEGRRYKVRRNGSGNWDVIDSEGLWLSYAPNEYMIKYVLLCPKFHQKAL
;
A
#
# COMPACT_ATOMS: atom_id res chain seq x y z
N MET A 1 -5.12 39.19 -48.33
CA MET A 1 -5.17 39.00 -46.86
C MET A 1 -6.43 38.22 -46.48
N LYS A 2 -6.41 36.88 -46.45
CA LYS A 2 -7.57 36.04 -46.04
C LYS A 2 -7.21 34.66 -45.43
N LYS A 3 -5.92 34.28 -45.42
CA LYS A 3 -5.45 32.96 -44.93
C LYS A 3 -5.17 32.92 -43.41
N SER A 4 -5.06 34.06 -42.74
CA SER A 4 -4.64 34.12 -41.33
C SER A 4 -5.73 33.73 -40.33
N THR A 5 -7.01 33.93 -40.68
CA THR A 5 -8.13 33.73 -39.76
C THR A 5 -8.51 32.25 -39.61
N THR A 6 -8.32 31.46 -40.66
CA THR A 6 -8.65 30.03 -40.67
C THR A 6 -7.69 29.19 -39.82
N ILE A 7 -6.41 29.55 -39.80
CA ILE A 7 -5.39 28.83 -39.01
C ILE A 7 -5.63 28.99 -37.51
N PHE A 8 -6.02 30.20 -37.08
CA PHE A 8 -6.29 30.48 -35.67
C PHE A 8 -7.54 29.75 -35.16
N ALA A 9 -8.58 29.63 -36.00
CA ALA A 9 -9.80 28.89 -35.67
C ALA A 9 -9.56 27.38 -35.52
N VAL A 10 -8.74 26.79 -36.39
CA VAL A 10 -8.38 25.36 -36.31
C VAL A 10 -7.57 25.06 -35.06
N LEU A 11 -6.56 25.89 -34.75
CA LEU A 11 -5.72 25.74 -33.55
C LEU A 11 -6.56 25.79 -32.25
N LEU A 12 -7.48 26.76 -32.16
CA LEU A 12 -8.38 26.89 -31.01
C LEU A 12 -9.30 25.67 -30.85
N PHE A 13 -9.83 25.13 -31.96
CA PHE A 13 -10.68 23.93 -31.94
C PHE A 13 -9.91 22.68 -31.50
N THR A 14 -8.66 22.51 -31.93
CA THR A 14 -7.81 21.40 -31.45
C THR A 14 -7.49 21.50 -29.97
N ILE A 15 -7.23 22.70 -29.43
CA ILE A 15 -6.94 22.88 -28.00
C ILE A 15 -8.19 22.57 -27.17
N ILE A 16 -9.37 23.04 -27.60
CA ILE A 16 -10.64 22.76 -26.92
C ILE A 16 -10.97 21.26 -27.00
N ALA A 17 -10.75 20.60 -28.14
CA ALA A 17 -10.97 19.16 -28.28
C ALA A 17 -10.04 18.33 -27.37
N VAL A 18 -8.76 18.70 -27.25
CA VAL A 18 -7.81 18.02 -26.35
C VAL A 18 -8.20 18.20 -24.88
N VAL A 19 -8.67 19.40 -24.48
CA VAL A 19 -9.14 19.66 -23.10
C VAL A 19 -10.46 18.94 -22.80
N LEU A 20 -11.32 18.74 -23.80
CA LEU A 20 -12.60 18.01 -23.65
C LEU A 20 -12.43 16.48 -23.62
N LEU A 21 -11.33 15.93 -24.17
CA LEU A 21 -11.06 14.49 -24.17
C LEU A 21 -10.66 13.96 -22.79
N ASP A 22 -10.11 14.79 -21.90
CA ASP A 22 -9.84 14.41 -20.50
C ASP A 22 -11.14 14.18 -19.68
N GLY A 23 -12.28 14.65 -20.18
CA GLY A 23 -13.61 14.45 -19.59
C GLY A 23 -14.24 13.08 -19.87
N CYS A 24 -13.70 12.27 -20.78
CA CYS A 24 -14.26 10.97 -21.18
C CYS A 24 -13.58 9.76 -20.52
N SER A 25 -12.96 9.93 -19.35
CA SER A 25 -12.58 8.76 -18.56
C SER A 25 -13.87 8.12 -17.99
N PRO A 26 -14.12 6.82 -18.18
CA PRO A 26 -15.31 6.18 -17.63
C PRO A 26 -15.35 6.40 -16.12
N SER A 27 -16.51 6.82 -15.61
CA SER A 27 -16.71 7.01 -14.17
C SER A 27 -16.52 5.67 -13.46
N VAL A 28 -15.56 5.60 -12.55
CA VAL A 28 -15.32 4.41 -11.73
C VAL A 28 -16.20 4.44 -10.49
N THR A 29 -16.86 3.32 -10.20
CA THR A 29 -17.66 3.20 -8.97
C THR A 29 -16.75 3.20 -7.75
N LYS A 30 -17.31 3.45 -6.57
CA LYS A 30 -16.52 3.41 -5.33
C LYS A 30 -15.93 2.01 -5.11
N ASP A 31 -16.75 0.98 -5.27
CA ASP A 31 -16.36 -0.41 -5.04
C ASP A 31 -15.27 -0.86 -6.03
N ASP A 32 -15.36 -0.45 -7.30
CA ASP A 32 -14.32 -0.77 -8.29
C ASP A 32 -13.02 -0.04 -7.99
N ALA A 33 -13.09 1.24 -7.59
CA ALA A 33 -11.92 2.00 -7.20
C ALA A 33 -11.22 1.38 -5.98
N GLU A 34 -11.97 0.93 -4.97
CA GLU A 34 -11.41 0.25 -3.80
C GLU A 34 -10.70 -1.06 -4.20
N LYS A 35 -11.31 -1.88 -5.07
CA LYS A 35 -10.68 -3.12 -5.57
C LYS A 35 -9.41 -2.84 -6.37
N GLU A 36 -9.44 -1.84 -7.25
CA GLU A 36 -8.27 -1.42 -8.03
C GLU A 36 -7.14 -0.93 -7.10
N ILE A 37 -7.47 -0.12 -6.07
CA ILE A 37 -6.50 0.37 -5.09
C ILE A 37 -5.89 -0.77 -4.29
N ILE A 38 -6.71 -1.71 -3.79
CA ILE A 38 -6.22 -2.87 -3.05
C ILE A 38 -5.24 -3.66 -3.93
N SER A 39 -5.60 -3.91 -5.19
CA SER A 39 -4.74 -4.64 -6.14
C SER A 39 -3.42 -3.90 -6.40
N PHE A 40 -3.50 -2.58 -6.64
CA PHE A 40 -2.33 -1.71 -6.80
C PHE A 40 -1.42 -1.72 -5.57
N TRP A 41 -2.00 -1.71 -4.37
CA TRP A 41 -1.24 -1.68 -3.12
C TRP A 41 -0.54 -3.02 -2.83
N LEU A 42 -1.23 -4.14 -3.09
CA LEU A 42 -0.65 -5.48 -3.00
C LEU A 42 0.54 -5.63 -3.96
N ASP A 43 0.35 -5.24 -5.22
CA ASP A 43 1.40 -5.27 -6.24
C ASP A 43 2.61 -4.41 -5.86
N ARG A 44 2.37 -3.22 -5.30
CA ARG A 44 3.43 -2.36 -4.76
C ARG A 44 4.26 -3.08 -3.68
N HIS A 45 3.61 -3.74 -2.72
CA HIS A 45 4.31 -4.47 -1.66
C HIS A 45 5.12 -5.65 -2.20
N ILE A 46 4.56 -6.39 -3.16
CA ILE A 46 5.25 -7.50 -3.82
C ILE A 46 6.51 -7.02 -4.53
N ARG A 47 6.42 -5.95 -5.33
CA ARG A 47 7.60 -5.38 -6.01
C ARG A 47 8.64 -4.87 -5.02
N LEU A 48 8.21 -4.30 -3.89
CA LEU A 48 9.12 -3.84 -2.85
C LEU A 48 9.80 -5.03 -2.15
N SER A 49 9.07 -6.12 -1.87
CA SER A 49 9.66 -7.32 -1.30
C SER A 49 10.65 -7.97 -2.27
N GLU A 50 10.32 -8.10 -3.56
CA GLU A 50 11.24 -8.64 -4.58
C GLU A 50 12.52 -7.82 -4.72
N LYS A 51 12.42 -6.48 -4.75
CA LYS A 51 13.60 -5.59 -4.75
C LYS A 51 14.46 -5.74 -3.50
N THR A 52 13.88 -6.15 -2.37
CA THR A 52 14.57 -6.31 -1.09
C THR A 52 15.07 -7.74 -0.87
N MET A 53 14.45 -8.73 -1.51
CA MET A 53 14.70 -10.17 -1.34
C MET A 53 15.48 -10.80 -2.52
N GLY A 54 15.67 -10.10 -3.64
CA GLY A 54 16.77 -10.35 -4.58
C GLY A 54 16.42 -10.99 -5.93
N ASP A 55 15.26 -11.63 -6.11
CA ASP A 55 14.91 -12.28 -7.38
C ASP A 55 13.47 -11.97 -7.88
N PRO A 56 13.24 -11.80 -9.20
CA PRO A 56 11.94 -11.46 -9.81
C PRO A 56 11.07 -12.68 -10.09
N VAL A 57 9.74 -12.49 -10.13
CA VAL A 57 8.83 -13.65 -10.03
C VAL A 57 7.49 -13.59 -10.73
N SER A 58 6.95 -14.79 -10.95
CA SER A 58 5.73 -15.11 -11.67
C SER A 58 4.53 -15.31 -10.73
N TYR A 59 3.41 -14.72 -11.14
CA TYR A 59 2.13 -14.73 -10.44
C TYR A 59 1.43 -16.10 -10.53
N SER A 60 1.07 -16.67 -9.38
CA SER A 60 0.21 -17.87 -9.29
C SER A 60 -0.68 -17.79 -8.04
N GLN A 61 -1.98 -17.61 -8.23
CA GLN A 61 -2.99 -17.73 -7.16
C GLN A 61 -3.24 -19.21 -6.86
N THR A 62 -2.52 -19.79 -5.91
CA THR A 62 -2.82 -21.12 -5.36
C THR A 62 -3.23 -21.01 -3.90
N ARG A 63 -4.29 -21.73 -3.52
CA ARG A 63 -4.73 -21.91 -2.12
C ARG A 63 -3.71 -22.77 -1.37
N GLY A 64 -3.33 -22.37 -0.16
CA GLY A 64 -2.49 -23.16 0.74
C GLY A 64 -2.43 -22.57 2.15
N GLU A 65 -2.08 -23.41 3.13
CA GLU A 65 -1.81 -23.03 4.52
C GLU A 65 -0.28 -22.93 4.74
N PRO A 66 0.37 -21.78 4.48
CA PRO A 66 1.84 -21.67 4.51
C PRO A 66 2.50 -21.95 5.85
N TRP A 67 1.73 -21.95 6.94
CA TRP A 67 2.27 -22.25 8.27
C TRP A 67 2.52 -23.74 8.52
N LEU A 68 2.08 -24.63 7.62
CA LEU A 68 2.37 -26.07 7.71
C LEU A 68 3.81 -26.39 7.26
N ASP A 69 4.35 -25.63 6.32
CA ASP A 69 5.74 -25.69 5.86
C ASP A 69 6.30 -24.26 5.85
N LYS A 70 6.74 -23.81 7.03
CA LYS A 70 7.03 -22.40 7.32
C LYS A 70 8.15 -21.87 6.40
N PRO A 71 7.86 -20.99 5.43
CA PRO A 71 8.89 -20.41 4.58
C PRO A 71 9.71 -19.40 5.38
N GLU A 72 11.03 -19.37 5.18
CA GLU A 72 11.93 -18.50 5.96
C GLU A 72 11.63 -17.01 5.77
N GLU A 73 11.13 -16.62 4.59
CA GLU A 73 10.93 -15.22 4.19
C GLU A 73 9.45 -14.87 3.96
N ALA A 74 8.56 -15.44 4.78
CA ALA A 74 7.14 -15.14 4.69
C ALA A 74 6.84 -13.68 5.10
N MET A 75 6.04 -13.01 4.28
CA MET A 75 5.48 -11.70 4.56
C MET A 75 3.97 -11.81 4.77
N LEU A 76 3.45 -11.05 5.73
CA LEU A 76 2.01 -10.92 5.94
C LEU A 76 1.53 -9.52 5.54
N ILE A 77 0.52 -9.44 4.69
CA ILE A 77 -0.14 -8.19 4.30
C ILE A 77 -1.57 -8.21 4.82
N ILE A 78 -2.01 -7.16 5.51
CA ILE A 78 -3.33 -7.07 6.11
C ILE A 78 -4.04 -5.80 5.66
N TYR A 79 -5.27 -5.94 5.18
CA TYR A 79 -6.17 -4.83 4.88
C TYR A 79 -7.17 -4.63 6.03
N PHE A 80 -7.17 -3.43 6.59
CA PHE A 80 -8.02 -3.03 7.71
C PHE A 80 -8.96 -1.87 7.32
N PRO A 81 -10.10 -1.72 8.03
CA PRO A 81 -10.90 -0.52 7.93
C PRO A 81 -10.18 0.66 8.58
N PRO A 82 -10.47 1.90 8.15
CA PRO A 82 -9.94 3.09 8.81
C PRO A 82 -10.52 3.26 10.22
N ASN A 83 -9.67 3.68 11.17
CA ASN A 83 -10.11 4.09 12.51
C ASN A 83 -10.51 5.57 12.50
N VAL A 84 -11.75 5.84 12.09
CA VAL A 84 -12.30 7.21 12.00
C VAL A 84 -12.46 7.91 13.35
N SER A 85 -12.45 7.15 14.46
CA SER A 85 -12.57 7.69 15.82
C SER A 85 -11.26 8.20 16.41
N SER A 86 -10.11 7.74 15.91
CA SER A 86 -8.82 8.08 16.49
C SER A 86 -8.19 9.30 15.84
N LYS A 87 -7.72 10.22 16.67
CA LYS A 87 -6.92 11.38 16.22
C LYS A 87 -5.41 11.11 16.24
N LYS A 88 -4.98 9.93 16.72
CA LYS A 88 -3.56 9.60 16.88
C LYS A 88 -2.98 9.09 15.57
N VAL A 89 -1.82 9.61 15.18
CA VAL A 89 -1.16 9.27 13.90
C VAL A 89 -0.73 7.80 13.79
N TRP A 90 -0.60 7.10 14.93
CA TRP A 90 -0.25 5.68 15.01
C TRP A 90 -1.44 4.72 15.14
N ASP A 91 -2.66 5.25 15.12
CA ASP A 91 -3.90 4.49 15.34
C ASP A 91 -4.92 4.83 14.24
N GLN A 92 -4.47 4.74 12.99
CA GLN A 92 -5.28 5.11 11.81
C GLN A 92 -6.14 3.95 11.26
N LEU A 93 -5.96 2.73 11.78
CA LEU A 93 -6.63 1.49 11.33
C LEU A 93 -7.31 0.79 12.51
N LYS A 94 -8.47 0.16 12.27
CA LYS A 94 -9.13 -0.71 13.25
C LYS A 94 -8.52 -2.10 13.20
N THR A 95 -7.46 -2.31 13.98
CA THR A 95 -6.60 -3.51 13.86
C THR A 95 -7.21 -4.79 14.45
N ASP A 96 -8.37 -4.69 15.07
CA ASP A 96 -9.20 -5.77 15.62
C ASP A 96 -10.19 -6.36 14.61
N GLU A 97 -10.42 -5.69 13.48
CA GLU A 97 -11.39 -6.08 12.45
C GLU A 97 -10.72 -6.26 11.08
N PRO A 98 -9.84 -7.27 10.86
CA PRO A 98 -9.19 -7.45 9.57
C PRO A 98 -10.21 -7.77 8.47
N ILE A 99 -10.19 -7.00 7.38
CA ILE A 99 -11.07 -7.24 6.23
C ILE A 99 -10.53 -8.39 5.40
N LYS A 100 -9.23 -8.33 5.07
CA LYS A 100 -8.52 -9.36 4.30
C LYS A 100 -7.08 -9.51 4.76
N VAL A 101 -6.55 -10.71 4.64
CA VAL A 101 -5.16 -11.04 4.96
C VAL A 101 -4.59 -11.85 3.81
N TRP A 102 -3.37 -11.52 3.40
CA TRP A 102 -2.60 -12.26 2.41
C TRP A 102 -1.24 -12.65 2.96
N TRP A 103 -0.82 -13.86 2.62
CA TRP A 103 0.55 -14.32 2.76
C TRP A 103 1.29 -14.11 1.46
N TYR A 104 2.54 -13.66 1.54
CA TYR A 104 3.46 -13.66 0.41
C TYR A 104 4.71 -14.46 0.78
N TYR A 105 4.98 -15.52 0.03
CA TYR A 105 6.11 -16.45 0.21
C TYR A 105 6.27 -17.27 -1.06
N ASP A 106 7.47 -17.78 -1.34
CA ASP A 106 7.80 -18.46 -2.60
C ASP A 106 7.23 -17.70 -3.80
N HIS A 107 7.25 -16.38 -3.66
CA HIS A 107 6.78 -15.43 -4.62
C HIS A 107 5.32 -15.55 -5.07
N LYS A 108 4.50 -16.15 -4.21
CA LYS A 108 3.06 -16.32 -4.39
C LYS A 108 2.34 -15.48 -3.37
N LEU A 109 1.31 -14.77 -3.81
CA LEU A 109 0.36 -14.11 -2.94
C LEU A 109 -0.85 -15.03 -2.72
N VAL A 110 -1.13 -15.37 -1.47
CA VAL A 110 -2.23 -16.27 -1.07
C VAL A 110 -3.14 -15.55 -0.10
N GLU A 111 -4.41 -15.34 -0.48
CA GLU A 111 -5.43 -14.81 0.42
C GLU A 111 -5.79 -15.87 1.48
N ALA A 112 -5.76 -15.49 2.75
CA ALA A 112 -6.13 -16.36 3.84
C ALA A 112 -7.64 -16.59 3.86
N ALA A 113 -8.06 -17.85 4.01
CA ALA A 113 -9.47 -18.18 4.20
C ALA A 113 -10.01 -17.69 5.56
N ASP A 114 -9.15 -17.65 6.58
CA ASP A 114 -9.43 -17.11 7.91
C ASP A 114 -8.35 -16.10 8.28
N SER A 115 -8.70 -14.82 8.22
CA SER A 115 -7.83 -13.69 8.54
C SER A 115 -7.28 -13.75 9.95
N ASN A 116 -8.10 -14.08 10.94
CA ASN A 116 -7.69 -14.08 12.35
C ASN A 116 -6.72 -15.23 12.64
N LYS A 117 -7.02 -16.43 12.14
CA LYS A 117 -6.13 -17.58 12.24
C LYS A 117 -4.79 -17.31 11.57
N ALA A 118 -4.77 -16.69 10.39
CA ALA A 118 -3.55 -16.32 9.68
C ALA A 118 -2.68 -15.35 10.49
N ILE A 119 -3.28 -14.29 11.03
CA ILE A 119 -2.56 -13.30 11.87
C ILE A 119 -1.99 -13.96 13.13
N GLN A 120 -2.77 -14.82 13.79
CA GLN A 120 -2.32 -15.55 14.97
C GLN A 120 -1.12 -16.45 14.62
N LYS A 121 -1.22 -17.26 13.56
CA LYS A 121 -0.14 -18.16 13.14
C LYS A 121 1.12 -17.40 12.75
N TYR A 122 0.98 -16.27 12.07
CA TYR A 122 2.11 -15.40 11.77
C TYR A 122 2.81 -14.91 13.03
N LYS A 123 2.05 -14.48 14.05
CA LYS A 123 2.63 -14.06 15.34
C LYS A 123 3.39 -15.19 16.02
N GLU A 124 2.77 -16.37 16.14
CA GLU A 124 3.35 -17.56 16.76
C GLU A 124 4.66 -18.01 16.07
N GLN A 125 4.72 -17.94 14.75
CA GLN A 125 5.83 -18.51 13.99
C GLN A 125 6.94 -17.51 13.67
N PHE A 126 6.60 -16.24 13.43
CA PHE A 126 7.54 -15.25 12.88
C PHE A 126 7.84 -14.12 13.86
N SER A 127 6.86 -13.68 14.66
CA SER A 127 7.10 -12.56 15.58
C SER A 127 7.86 -12.95 16.86
N SER A 128 7.81 -14.23 17.25
CA SER A 128 8.62 -14.77 18.36
C SER A 128 9.84 -15.53 17.84
N GLY A 129 10.99 -14.87 17.78
CA GLY A 129 12.29 -15.52 17.62
C GLY A 129 12.74 -15.84 16.19
N SER A 130 12.06 -15.33 15.15
CA SER A 130 12.57 -15.46 13.77
C SER A 130 13.56 -14.35 13.41
N ARG A 131 14.60 -14.73 12.65
CA ARG A 131 15.72 -13.86 12.27
C ARG A 131 15.34 -12.75 11.28
N LYS A 132 14.30 -12.95 10.47
CA LYS A 132 13.76 -11.99 9.51
C LYS A 132 12.26 -12.18 9.39
N TRP A 133 11.51 -11.09 9.48
CA TRP A 133 10.06 -11.11 9.27
C TRP A 133 9.58 -9.72 8.85
N LEU A 134 8.49 -9.69 8.10
CA LEU A 134 7.92 -8.47 7.52
C LEU A 134 6.39 -8.53 7.51
N ARG A 135 5.76 -7.54 8.14
CA ARG A 135 4.31 -7.37 8.15
C ARG A 135 3.94 -5.99 7.63
N TYR A 136 3.03 -5.94 6.68
CA TYR A 136 2.38 -4.71 6.21
C TYR A 136 0.91 -4.69 6.58
N GLU A 137 0.45 -3.53 7.02
CA GLU A 137 -0.94 -3.30 7.40
C GLU A 137 -1.39 -2.01 6.76
N PHE A 138 -2.47 -2.03 5.98
CA PHE A 138 -2.91 -0.85 5.25
C PHE A 138 -4.42 -0.68 5.30
N GLY A 139 -4.87 0.53 4.98
CA GLY A 139 -6.28 0.86 4.85
C GLY A 139 -6.52 2.10 3.99
N ILE A 140 -7.64 2.11 3.28
CA ILE A 140 -8.08 3.26 2.48
C ILE A 140 -8.75 4.24 3.45
N LEU A 141 -8.06 5.34 3.78
CA LEU A 141 -8.56 6.36 4.70
C LEU A 141 -9.65 7.22 4.07
N SER A 142 -9.52 7.52 2.78
CA SER A 142 -10.48 8.33 2.05
C SER A 142 -10.40 8.13 0.55
N LEU A 143 -11.53 8.35 -0.11
CA LEU A 143 -11.68 8.45 -1.56
C LEU A 143 -12.27 9.83 -1.90
N SER A 144 -11.76 10.46 -2.95
CA SER A 144 -12.34 11.68 -3.49
C SER A 144 -13.73 11.41 -4.11
N ALA A 145 -14.58 12.42 -4.21
CA ALA A 145 -15.94 12.30 -4.75
C ALA A 145 -16.04 11.66 -6.15
N ASN A 146 -15.01 11.81 -6.99
CA ASN A 146 -14.95 11.19 -8.32
C ASN A 146 -14.20 9.85 -8.35
N ASN A 147 -13.83 9.30 -7.19
CA ASN A 147 -13.08 8.05 -7.02
C ASN A 147 -11.73 7.98 -7.76
N ARG A 148 -11.12 9.12 -8.14
CA ARG A 148 -9.82 9.16 -8.86
C ARG A 148 -8.63 9.50 -7.96
N LYS A 149 -8.86 9.85 -6.70
CA LYS A 149 -7.81 10.09 -5.71
C LYS A 149 -8.17 9.36 -4.42
N ALA A 150 -7.16 8.79 -3.77
CA ALA A 150 -7.33 8.17 -2.47
C ALA A 150 -6.20 8.53 -1.52
N THR A 151 -6.49 8.45 -0.23
CA THR A 151 -5.48 8.49 0.84
C THR A 151 -5.39 7.11 1.46
N ILE A 152 -4.19 6.56 1.53
CA ILE A 152 -3.93 5.24 2.09
C ILE A 152 -3.00 5.43 3.29
N TYR A 153 -3.30 4.75 4.38
CA TYR A 153 -2.36 4.61 5.50
C TYR A 153 -1.74 3.22 5.43
N GLU A 154 -0.46 3.17 5.77
CA GLU A 154 0.33 1.95 5.84
C GLU A 154 1.13 1.96 7.14
N ARG A 155 1.10 0.84 7.86
CA ARG A 155 2.01 0.51 8.93
C ARG A 155 2.88 -0.66 8.47
N SER A 156 4.19 -0.51 8.60
CA SER A 156 5.15 -1.58 8.35
C SER A 156 5.77 -1.98 9.67
N SER A 157 5.81 -3.28 9.97
CA SER A 157 6.51 -3.85 11.11
C SER A 157 7.51 -4.90 10.61
N PHE A 158 8.77 -4.81 11.01
CA PHE A 158 9.81 -5.75 10.56
C PHE A 158 10.96 -5.90 11.57
N SER A 159 11.68 -7.02 11.44
CA SER A 159 13.00 -7.20 12.06
C SER A 159 14.10 -7.04 11.01
N ARG A 160 15.14 -6.25 11.33
CA ARG A 160 16.26 -5.96 10.42
C ARG A 160 17.57 -6.65 10.81
N ASP A 161 17.66 -7.23 12.01
CA ASP A 161 18.94 -7.61 12.61
C ASP A 161 18.92 -9.07 13.09
N LEU A 162 19.89 -9.87 12.63
CA LEU A 162 19.97 -11.32 12.86
C LEU A 162 20.34 -11.68 14.31
N GLU A 163 20.96 -10.77 15.04
CA GLU A 163 21.52 -11.04 16.37
C GLU A 163 20.67 -10.53 17.54
N ASN A 164 19.84 -9.49 17.33
CA ASN A 164 19.19 -8.79 18.45
C ASN A 164 17.67 -8.62 18.34
N SER A 165 17.00 -9.25 17.35
CA SER A 165 15.53 -9.27 17.20
C SER A 165 14.87 -7.89 17.35
N LYS A 166 15.54 -6.83 16.89
CA LYS A 166 15.07 -5.46 17.05
C LYS A 166 13.80 -5.23 16.23
N LEU A 167 12.72 -4.88 16.94
CA LEU A 167 11.46 -4.51 16.32
C LEU A 167 11.54 -3.07 15.79
N TYR A 168 11.28 -2.92 14.50
CA TYR A 168 11.06 -1.64 13.85
C TYR A 168 9.61 -1.56 13.39
N GLU A 169 8.96 -0.43 13.67
CA GLU A 169 7.65 -0.12 13.12
C GLU A 169 7.66 1.30 12.54
N GLU A 170 7.01 1.49 11.40
CA GLU A 170 6.81 2.82 10.84
C GLU A 170 5.40 2.98 10.30
N GLY A 171 4.89 4.21 10.32
CA GLY A 171 3.61 4.57 9.73
C GLY A 171 3.77 5.65 8.67
N ARG A 172 3.18 5.43 7.51
CA ARG A 172 3.19 6.35 6.37
C ARG A 172 1.78 6.57 5.85
N ARG A 173 1.55 7.76 5.30
CA ARG A 173 0.35 8.11 4.55
C ARG A 173 0.73 8.39 3.11
N TYR A 174 -0.02 7.81 2.19
CA TYR A 174 0.19 7.98 0.76
C TYR A 174 -1.03 8.61 0.13
N LYS A 175 -0.79 9.49 -0.84
CA LYS A 175 -1.83 9.95 -1.76
C LYS A 175 -1.62 9.25 -3.09
N VAL A 176 -2.68 8.65 -3.61
CA VAL A 176 -2.67 7.97 -4.90
C VAL A 176 -3.67 8.62 -5.85
N ARG A 177 -3.40 8.51 -7.15
CA ARG A 177 -4.27 9.03 -8.21
C ARG A 177 -4.41 8.03 -9.34
N ARG A 178 -5.65 7.87 -9.83
CA ARG A 178 -5.98 7.13 -11.04
C ARG A 178 -5.76 8.00 -12.28
N ASN A 179 -4.83 7.62 -13.13
CA ASN A 179 -4.49 8.35 -14.35
C ASN A 179 -5.53 8.11 -15.48
N GLY A 180 -5.31 8.72 -16.66
CA GLY A 180 -6.21 8.61 -17.81
C GLY A 180 -6.31 7.20 -18.39
N SER A 181 -5.26 6.39 -18.24
CA SER A 181 -5.21 5.00 -18.69
C SER A 181 -5.83 4.01 -17.70
N GLY A 182 -6.32 4.49 -16.55
CA GLY A 182 -6.93 3.66 -15.51
C GLY A 182 -5.96 3.02 -14.53
N ASN A 183 -4.67 3.37 -14.57
CA ASN A 183 -3.68 2.91 -13.61
C ASN A 183 -3.61 3.85 -12.40
N TRP A 184 -3.18 3.33 -11.25
CA TRP A 184 -2.97 4.10 -10.04
C TRP A 184 -1.49 4.43 -9.84
N ASP A 185 -1.19 5.65 -9.42
CA ASP A 185 0.16 6.14 -9.14
C ASP A 185 0.22 6.75 -7.73
N VAL A 186 1.31 6.52 -6.99
CA VAL A 186 1.63 7.29 -5.78
C VAL A 186 2.09 8.69 -6.21
N ILE A 187 1.38 9.71 -5.77
CA ILE A 187 1.68 11.11 -6.10
C ILE A 187 2.25 11.91 -4.93
N ASP A 188 2.12 11.39 -3.71
CA ASP A 188 2.66 12.00 -2.49
C ASP A 188 2.80 10.93 -1.40
N SER A 189 3.75 11.14 -0.50
CA SER A 189 3.96 10.26 0.66
C SER A 189 4.46 11.07 1.87
N GLU A 190 3.90 10.77 3.02
CA GLU A 190 4.19 11.43 4.29
C GLU A 190 4.57 10.37 5.33
N GLY A 191 5.78 10.46 5.89
CA GLY A 191 6.15 9.69 7.08
C GLY A 191 5.53 10.31 8.32
N LEU A 192 4.76 9.53 9.08
CA LEU A 192 4.02 10.03 10.24
C LEU A 192 4.75 9.73 11.54
N TRP A 193 5.26 8.51 11.68
CA TRP A 193 5.95 8.08 12.89
C TRP A 193 6.88 6.91 12.61
N LEU A 194 7.88 6.76 13.48
CA LEU A 194 8.82 5.64 13.52
C LEU A 194 8.92 5.17 14.97
N SER A 195 8.94 3.86 15.17
CA SER A 195 9.16 3.23 16.46
C SER A 195 10.27 2.20 16.36
N TYR A 196 11.07 2.15 17.42
CA TYR A 196 12.17 1.21 17.56
C TYR A 196 12.24 0.75 19.01
N ALA A 197 12.38 -0.56 19.20
CA ALA A 197 12.51 -1.18 20.52
C ALA A 197 13.88 -1.85 20.66
N PRO A 198 14.90 -1.14 21.21
CA PRO A 198 16.21 -1.74 21.43
C PRO A 198 16.24 -2.72 22.62
N ASN A 199 15.45 -2.45 23.67
CA ASN A 199 15.55 -3.12 24.98
C ASN A 199 14.14 -3.36 25.61
N GLU A 200 13.22 -4.01 24.90
CA GLU A 200 11.83 -4.33 25.34
C GLU A 200 10.85 -3.15 25.53
N TYR A 201 11.31 -1.89 25.50
CA TYR A 201 10.44 -0.70 25.50
C TYR A 201 10.32 -0.06 24.11
N MET A 202 9.08 0.08 23.62
CA MET A 202 8.76 0.75 22.35
C MET A 202 8.80 2.28 22.52
N ILE A 203 9.80 2.93 21.92
CA ILE A 203 9.84 4.40 21.83
C ILE A 203 9.21 4.80 20.49
N LYS A 204 8.18 5.65 20.51
CA LYS A 204 7.51 6.18 19.31
C LYS A 204 7.92 7.63 19.08
N TYR A 205 8.46 7.91 17.91
CA TYR A 205 8.82 9.24 17.45
C TYR A 205 7.75 9.73 16.48
N VAL A 206 7.13 10.88 16.78
CA VAL A 206 6.33 11.62 15.80
C VAL A 206 7.31 12.38 14.91
N LEU A 207 7.20 12.19 13.59
CA LEU A 207 8.03 12.90 12.64
C LEU A 207 7.45 14.31 12.46
N LEU A 208 7.96 15.27 13.23
CA LEU A 208 7.43 16.64 13.34
C LEU A 208 7.68 17.53 12.11
N CYS A 209 8.28 17.04 11.01
CA CYS A 209 8.39 17.80 9.78
C CYS A 209 8.48 16.91 8.52
N PRO A 210 7.52 16.98 7.57
CA PRO A 210 7.23 15.87 6.66
C PRO A 210 7.38 16.28 5.19
N LYS A 211 8.35 15.71 4.48
CA LYS A 211 8.36 15.51 3.01
C LYS A 211 9.69 14.88 2.63
N PHE A 212 9.82 13.58 2.88
CA PHE A 212 10.74 12.82 2.06
C PHE A 212 10.05 12.63 0.72
N HIS A 213 10.35 13.50 -0.25
CA HIS A 213 10.09 13.21 -1.65
C HIS A 213 11.01 12.06 -2.06
N GLN A 214 10.65 10.83 -1.71
CA GLN A 214 11.13 9.69 -2.49
C GLN A 214 10.47 9.83 -3.85
N LYS A 215 11.23 10.30 -4.85
CA LYS A 215 10.88 10.06 -6.24
C LYS A 215 10.67 8.56 -6.36
N ALA A 216 9.44 8.14 -6.67
CA ALA A 216 9.17 6.77 -7.03
C ALA A 216 10.13 6.39 -8.17
N LEU A 217 10.97 5.39 -7.93
CA LEU A 217 11.77 4.71 -8.95
C LEU A 217 10.87 3.75 -9.75
#